data_AF-A0A5C4RAP1-F1
#
_entry.id   AF-A0A5C4RAP1-F1
#
_cell.length_a   1.000
_cell.length_b   1.000
_cell.length_c   1.000
_cell.angle_alpha   90.00
_cell.angle_beta   90.00
_cell.angle_gamma   90.00
#
_symmetry.space_group_name_H-M   'P 1'
#
loop_
_entity.id
_entity.type
_entity.pdbx_description
1 polymer ?
#
loop_
_entity_poly.entity_id
_entity_poly.type
_entity_poly.pdbx_seq_one_letter_code
_entity_poly.pdbx_strand_id
1 'polypeptide(L)'
;MPDAHPGDRRGAGRGLPTSGIDLQAARPAFGHADQVPVGNFRFVALDVETACSDAASICQIGLACVQLDDEIQTFSMLVNPRSRFDPFNIRLHGIGPDHVAQAPGFAEALEMLLPLLTRHHLVQHSNFDKQAMNAACRICGLNVPDLRWSDSVTIARRAWPELKGNGGHGLANLKRVLNLRFHHHDAGEDARAAAMVVQHAERRLGLPFDDLIKPVVKKRQPPAITLAGNPAGPLAGSTVVFTGTLGMPRAMAADMAARSGMDVRAGVTRQTTHLVVGDQDLLEHDGALRSAKHQKAVQMRDAGHSIQIMGESAFQRLIAGFGAV
;
A
#
# COMPACT_ATOMS: atom_id res chain seq x y z
N MET A 1 -27.29 -14.40 -81.09
CA MET A 1 -26.63 -15.73 -81.00
C MET A 1 -25.48 -15.58 -80.02
N PRO A 2 -25.38 -16.49 -79.03
CA PRO A 2 -25.32 -16.17 -77.59
C PRO A 2 -23.94 -16.57 -77.01
N ASP A 3 -23.54 -16.30 -75.77
CA ASP A 3 -24.14 -16.72 -74.51
C ASP A 3 -23.66 -15.88 -73.32
N ALA A 4 -24.60 -15.62 -72.42
CA ALA A 4 -24.37 -15.22 -71.05
C ALA A 4 -24.21 -16.47 -70.18
N HIS A 5 -23.20 -16.51 -69.32
CA HIS A 5 -23.21 -17.34 -68.12
C HIS A 5 -22.81 -16.53 -66.89
N PRO A 6 -23.61 -16.55 -65.80
CA PRO A 6 -23.28 -15.92 -64.53
C PRO A 6 -22.81 -16.94 -63.48
N GLY A 7 -21.94 -16.49 -62.58
CA GLY A 7 -21.54 -17.19 -61.35
C GLY A 7 -20.13 -16.77 -60.97
N ASP A 8 -19.73 -16.56 -59.72
CA ASP A 8 -20.39 -16.59 -58.43
C ASP A 8 -19.56 -15.68 -57.50
N ARG A 9 -20.21 -15.19 -56.46
CA ARG A 9 -19.74 -14.35 -55.37
C ARG A 9 -18.54 -14.96 -54.63
N ARG A 10 -17.64 -14.10 -54.14
CA ARG A 10 -17.33 -13.89 -52.70
C ARG A 10 -15.93 -13.27 -52.52
N GLY A 11 -15.84 -12.32 -51.59
CA GLY A 11 -14.61 -12.08 -50.82
C GLY A 11 -13.89 -10.76 -51.04
N ALA A 12 -14.57 -9.63 -50.83
CA ALA A 12 -13.88 -8.38 -50.51
C ALA A 12 -13.26 -8.48 -49.10
N GLY A 13 -12.04 -9.04 -49.01
CA GLY A 13 -11.20 -8.92 -47.83
C GLY A 13 -10.53 -7.55 -47.83
N ARG A 14 -11.13 -6.57 -47.16
CA ARG A 14 -10.42 -5.34 -46.79
C ARG A 14 -9.28 -5.73 -45.85
N GLY A 15 -8.05 -5.76 -46.35
CA GLY A 15 -6.87 -5.84 -45.51
C GLY A 15 -6.85 -4.63 -44.58
N LEU A 16 -7.10 -4.87 -43.29
CA LEU A 16 -6.77 -3.93 -42.24
C LEU A 16 -5.24 -3.79 -42.23
N PRO A 17 -4.68 -2.57 -42.24
CA PRO A 17 -3.25 -2.40 -42.07
C PRO A 17 -2.91 -2.82 -40.65
N THR A 18 -2.21 -3.94 -40.52
CA THR A 18 -1.45 -4.28 -39.32
C THR A 18 -0.36 -3.22 -39.17
N SER A 19 -0.64 -2.17 -38.39
CA SER A 19 0.38 -1.24 -37.92
C SER A 19 1.36 -2.04 -37.08
N GLY A 20 2.50 -2.41 -37.67
CA GLY A 20 3.63 -2.93 -36.94
C GLY A 20 3.98 -1.93 -35.85
N ILE A 21 3.89 -2.36 -34.60
CA ILE A 21 4.54 -1.66 -33.50
C ILE A 21 6.02 -1.77 -33.80
N ASP A 22 6.67 -0.62 -34.00
CA ASP A 22 8.11 -0.54 -34.18
C ASP A 22 8.79 -1.00 -32.87
N LEU A 23 9.11 -2.29 -32.80
CA LEU A 23 9.77 -2.93 -31.67
C LEU A 23 11.26 -2.53 -31.55
N GLN A 24 11.74 -1.58 -32.38
CA GLN A 24 13.12 -1.12 -32.42
C GLN A 24 13.36 0.29 -31.85
N ALA A 25 12.38 0.91 -31.20
CA ALA A 25 12.65 2.15 -30.46
C ALA A 25 13.68 1.86 -29.35
N ALA A 26 14.89 2.41 -29.47
CA ALA A 26 15.96 2.24 -28.50
C ALA A 26 15.47 2.66 -27.10
N ARG A 27 15.68 1.80 -26.09
CA ARG A 27 15.39 2.15 -24.69
C ARG A 27 16.10 3.46 -24.33
N PRO A 28 15.47 4.37 -23.58
CA PRO A 28 16.13 5.57 -23.10
C PRO A 28 17.41 5.19 -22.32
N ALA A 29 18.50 5.90 -22.57
CA ALA A 29 19.70 5.77 -21.75
C ALA A 29 19.46 6.51 -20.42
N PHE A 30 19.64 5.80 -19.31
CA PHE A 30 19.57 6.37 -17.96
C PHE A 30 20.98 6.54 -17.40
N GLY A 31 21.20 7.60 -16.62
CA GLY A 31 22.49 7.90 -15.99
C GLY A 31 22.82 6.99 -14.79
N HIS A 32 22.59 5.69 -14.92
CA HIS A 32 22.96 4.70 -13.92
C HIS A 32 24.47 4.44 -13.94
N ALA A 33 25.01 3.97 -12.81
CA ALA A 33 26.38 3.46 -12.76
C ALA A 33 26.54 2.24 -13.67
N ASP A 34 27.69 2.13 -14.33
CA ASP A 34 28.00 1.02 -15.25
C ASP A 34 28.41 -0.26 -14.50
N GLN A 35 28.73 -0.16 -13.22
CA GLN A 35 29.15 -1.27 -12.36
C GLN A 35 28.33 -1.28 -11.08
N VAL A 36 28.20 -2.46 -10.47
CA VAL A 36 27.55 -2.62 -9.17
C VAL A 36 28.25 -1.70 -8.16
N PRO A 37 27.51 -0.77 -7.51
CA PRO A 37 28.08 0.16 -6.55
C PRO A 37 28.86 -0.55 -5.45
N VAL A 38 30.06 -0.05 -5.16
CA VAL A 38 30.92 -0.52 -4.09
C VAL A 38 31.05 0.57 -3.06
N GLY A 39 30.76 0.25 -1.80
CA GLY A 39 30.84 1.24 -0.72
C GLY A 39 30.03 0.84 0.49
N ASN A 40 29.98 1.75 1.46
CA ASN A 40 29.08 1.65 2.60
C ASN A 40 27.95 2.66 2.42
N PHE A 41 26.72 2.17 2.40
CA PHE A 41 25.51 2.96 2.19
C PHE A 41 24.65 2.94 3.45
N ARG A 42 23.87 4.01 3.67
CA ARG A 42 22.88 4.03 4.76
C ARG A 42 21.81 2.97 4.55
N PHE A 43 21.33 2.86 3.32
CA PHE A 43 20.44 1.82 2.85
C PHE A 43 20.50 1.72 1.32
N VAL A 44 19.92 0.65 0.78
CA VAL A 44 19.79 0.44 -0.67
C VAL A 44 18.32 0.22 -0.98
N ALA A 45 17.72 1.08 -1.80
CA ALA A 45 16.41 0.76 -2.36
C ALA A 45 16.57 -0.17 -3.55
N LEU A 46 15.69 -1.17 -3.67
CA LEU A 46 15.68 -2.17 -4.73
C LEU A 46 14.28 -2.28 -5.32
N ASP A 47 14.23 -2.30 -6.64
CA ASP A 47 13.02 -2.47 -7.43
C ASP A 47 13.29 -3.47 -8.57
N VAL A 48 12.29 -4.22 -9.01
CA VAL A 48 12.42 -5.17 -10.12
C VAL A 48 11.30 -5.03 -11.15
N GLU A 49 11.66 -5.24 -12.41
CA GLU A 49 10.69 -5.45 -13.50
C GLU A 49 10.57 -6.95 -13.80
N THR A 50 9.35 -7.42 -14.13
CA THR A 50 9.10 -8.81 -14.52
C THR A 50 8.63 -8.93 -15.96
N ALA A 51 9.05 -9.98 -16.65
CA ALA A 51 8.71 -10.24 -18.04
C ALA A 51 7.24 -10.64 -18.25
N CYS A 52 6.61 -11.23 -17.24
CA CYS A 52 5.22 -11.68 -17.28
C CYS A 52 4.58 -11.62 -15.89
N SER A 53 3.36 -12.17 -15.76
CA SER A 53 2.63 -12.28 -14.48
C SER A 53 3.28 -13.21 -13.44
N ASP A 54 4.30 -13.98 -13.83
CA ASP A 54 5.09 -14.78 -12.90
C ASP A 54 6.12 -13.90 -12.18
N ALA A 55 6.03 -13.83 -10.85
CA ALA A 55 6.94 -13.04 -10.02
C ALA A 55 8.42 -13.50 -10.12
N ALA A 56 8.68 -14.75 -10.53
CA ALA A 56 10.05 -15.22 -10.75
C ALA A 56 10.68 -14.74 -12.06
N SER A 57 9.89 -14.12 -12.96
CA SER A 57 10.34 -13.73 -14.30
C SER A 57 11.07 -12.39 -14.36
N ILE A 58 11.92 -12.10 -13.37
CA ILE A 58 12.67 -10.83 -13.26
C ILE A 58 13.50 -10.59 -14.53
N CYS A 59 13.26 -9.46 -15.20
CA CYS A 59 13.96 -9.05 -16.42
C CYS A 59 14.82 -7.78 -16.24
N GLN A 60 14.64 -7.04 -15.14
CA GLN A 60 15.52 -5.97 -14.72
C GLN A 60 15.59 -5.91 -13.19
N ILE A 61 16.75 -5.58 -12.65
CA ILE A 61 16.94 -5.24 -11.24
C ILE A 61 17.52 -3.83 -11.17
N GLY A 62 16.90 -2.97 -10.38
CA GLY A 62 17.34 -1.60 -10.14
C GLY A 62 17.69 -1.38 -8.68
N LEU A 63 18.72 -0.58 -8.45
CA LEU A 63 19.24 -0.21 -7.14
C LEU A 63 19.39 1.30 -7.04
N ALA A 64 19.07 1.84 -5.87
CA ALA A 64 19.43 3.18 -5.45
C ALA A 64 20.15 3.12 -4.11
N CYS A 65 21.46 3.33 -4.15
CA CYS A 65 22.36 3.28 -3.02
C CYS A 65 22.48 4.66 -2.39
N VAL A 66 21.97 4.83 -1.17
CA VAL A 66 21.96 6.12 -0.47
C VAL A 66 23.21 6.25 0.39
N GLN A 67 24.05 7.21 0.05
CA GLN A 67 25.30 7.51 0.74
C GLN A 67 25.06 8.18 2.10
N LEU A 68 26.13 8.28 2.90
CA LEU A 68 26.09 8.88 4.24
C LEU A 68 25.70 10.37 4.22
N ASP A 69 25.97 11.05 3.11
CA ASP A 69 25.70 12.47 2.84
C ASP A 69 24.39 12.71 2.08
N ASP A 70 23.50 11.71 2.00
CA ASP A 70 22.23 11.72 1.27
C ASP A 70 22.35 11.69 -0.27
N GLU A 71 23.55 11.61 -0.86
CA GLU A 71 23.66 11.41 -2.30
C GLU A 71 23.15 10.01 -2.70
N ILE A 72 22.49 9.93 -3.86
CA ILE A 72 21.96 8.67 -4.38
C ILE A 72 22.74 8.27 -5.62
N GLN A 73 23.42 7.14 -5.54
CA GLN A 73 23.99 6.46 -6.69
C GLN A 73 23.00 5.39 -7.18
N THR A 74 22.60 5.45 -8.44
CA THR A 74 21.71 4.45 -9.04
C THR A 74 22.49 3.44 -9.87
N PHE A 75 22.00 2.20 -9.92
CA PHE A 75 22.50 1.13 -10.76
C PHE A 75 21.30 0.35 -11.29
N SER A 76 21.39 -0.17 -12.52
CA SER A 76 20.42 -1.14 -13.00
C SER A 76 21.11 -2.18 -13.85
N MET A 77 20.56 -3.39 -13.89
CA MET A 77 21.01 -4.43 -14.80
C MET A 77 19.83 -5.18 -15.40
N LEU A 78 19.98 -5.57 -16.66
CA LEU A 78 19.08 -6.51 -17.30
C LEU A 78 19.36 -7.92 -16.80
N VAL A 79 18.32 -8.73 -16.74
CA VAL A 79 18.37 -10.14 -16.37
C VAL A 79 17.63 -10.93 -17.44
N ASN A 80 18.18 -12.06 -17.87
CA ASN A 80 17.47 -12.98 -18.73
C ASN A 80 16.64 -13.93 -17.85
N PRO A 81 15.30 -13.78 -17.79
CA PRO A 81 14.45 -14.61 -16.92
C PRO A 81 14.32 -16.05 -17.44
N ARG A 82 14.80 -16.36 -18.65
CA ARG A 82 14.59 -17.64 -19.35
C ARG A 82 13.11 -18.05 -19.36
N SER A 83 12.24 -17.05 -19.54
CA SER A 83 10.79 -17.17 -19.49
C SER A 83 10.16 -16.43 -20.66
N ARG A 84 8.84 -16.56 -20.80
CA ARG A 84 8.05 -15.80 -21.77
C ARG A 84 8.00 -14.32 -21.38
N PHE A 85 7.73 -13.47 -22.38
CA PHE A 85 7.44 -12.06 -22.17
C PHE A 85 6.00 -11.77 -22.59
N ASP A 86 5.20 -11.23 -21.67
CA ASP A 86 3.81 -10.88 -21.94
C ASP A 86 3.76 -9.47 -22.58
N PRO A 87 2.94 -9.23 -23.63
CA PRO A 87 2.88 -7.93 -24.30
C PRO A 87 2.51 -6.76 -23.38
N PHE A 88 1.79 -7.03 -22.28
CA PHE A 88 1.47 -6.01 -21.28
C PHE A 88 2.73 -5.49 -20.57
N ASN A 89 3.57 -6.40 -20.09
CA ASN A 89 4.83 -6.07 -19.39
C ASN A 89 5.79 -5.33 -20.34
N ILE A 90 5.97 -5.83 -21.57
CA ILE A 90 6.79 -5.15 -22.58
C ILE A 90 6.31 -3.71 -22.80
N ARG A 91 4.99 -3.47 -22.91
CA ARG A 91 4.45 -2.11 -23.06
C ARG A 91 4.65 -1.23 -21.83
N LEU A 92 4.73 -1.82 -20.64
CA LEU A 92 4.91 -1.11 -19.39
C LEU A 92 6.33 -0.54 -19.29
N HIS A 93 7.35 -1.40 -19.38
CA HIS A 93 8.76 -1.03 -19.11
C HIS A 93 9.68 -1.05 -20.35
N GLY A 94 9.17 -1.46 -21.51
CA GLY A 94 9.91 -1.48 -22.77
C GLY A 94 10.96 -2.60 -22.90
N ILE A 95 10.94 -3.60 -22.02
CA ILE A 95 11.92 -4.70 -22.03
C ILE A 95 11.28 -5.91 -22.71
N GLY A 96 11.67 -6.14 -23.96
CA GLY A 96 11.39 -7.37 -24.71
C GLY A 96 12.54 -8.40 -24.67
N PRO A 97 12.32 -9.61 -25.21
CA PRO A 97 13.30 -10.70 -25.24
C PRO A 97 14.66 -10.31 -25.82
N ASP A 98 14.68 -9.51 -26.89
CA ASP A 98 15.93 -9.12 -27.58
C ASP A 98 16.87 -8.30 -26.69
N HIS A 99 16.31 -7.50 -25.77
CA HIS A 99 17.11 -6.70 -24.83
C HIS A 99 17.88 -7.57 -23.83
N VAL A 100 17.30 -8.70 -23.42
CA VAL A 100 17.88 -9.56 -22.38
C VAL A 100 18.61 -10.77 -22.95
N ALA A 101 18.68 -10.91 -24.29
CA ALA A 101 19.22 -12.09 -24.94
C ALA A 101 20.65 -12.43 -24.51
N GLN A 102 21.46 -11.40 -24.26
CA GLN A 102 22.86 -11.52 -23.78
C GLN A 102 23.02 -11.17 -22.30
N ALA A 103 21.92 -10.89 -21.59
CA ALA A 103 21.96 -10.58 -20.17
C ALA A 103 22.20 -11.86 -19.34
N PRO A 104 22.84 -11.74 -18.16
CA PRO A 104 23.03 -12.87 -17.26
C PRO A 104 21.70 -13.47 -16.82
N GLY A 105 21.71 -14.76 -16.45
CA GLY A 105 20.57 -15.38 -15.78
C GLY A 105 20.39 -14.82 -14.36
N PHE A 106 19.24 -15.06 -13.73
CA PHE A 106 18.97 -14.57 -12.37
C PHE A 106 20.02 -15.04 -11.34
N ALA A 107 20.49 -16.29 -11.43
CA ALA A 107 21.49 -16.81 -10.49
C ALA A 107 22.82 -16.03 -10.54
N GLU A 108 23.31 -15.74 -11.74
CA GLU A 108 24.54 -14.96 -11.98
C GLU A 108 24.33 -13.50 -11.55
N ALA A 109 23.18 -12.91 -11.87
CA ALA A 109 22.80 -11.57 -11.41
C ALA A 109 22.79 -11.47 -9.88
N LEU A 110 22.17 -12.44 -9.21
CA LEU A 110 22.14 -12.47 -7.75
C LEU A 110 23.54 -12.63 -7.16
N GLU A 111 24.39 -13.50 -7.72
CA GLU A 111 25.77 -13.67 -7.29
C GLU A 111 26.56 -12.35 -7.34
N MET A 112 26.43 -11.58 -8.42
CA MET A 112 27.06 -10.26 -8.55
C MET A 112 26.55 -9.25 -7.51
N LEU A 113 25.27 -9.30 -7.15
CA LEU A 113 24.63 -8.33 -6.25
C LEU A 113 24.76 -8.70 -4.76
N LEU A 114 24.87 -9.97 -4.42
CA LEU A 114 24.88 -10.47 -3.04
C LEU A 114 25.87 -9.75 -2.11
N PRO A 115 27.14 -9.46 -2.50
CA PRO A 115 28.08 -8.74 -1.66
C PRO A 115 27.58 -7.35 -1.23
N LEU A 116 26.83 -6.66 -2.10
CA LEU A 116 26.22 -5.37 -1.79
C LEU A 116 24.95 -5.55 -0.95
N LEU A 117 24.05 -6.44 -1.36
CA LEU A 117 22.73 -6.59 -0.75
C LEU A 117 22.79 -7.10 0.69
N THR A 118 23.67 -8.07 0.98
CA THR A 118 23.79 -8.69 2.31
C THR A 118 24.37 -7.73 3.36
N ARG A 119 25.18 -6.77 2.94
CA ARG A 119 25.82 -5.80 3.85
C ARG A 119 24.87 -4.69 4.30
N HIS A 120 23.89 -4.34 3.48
CA HIS A 120 23.06 -3.16 3.67
C HIS A 120 21.64 -3.52 4.10
N HIS A 121 20.88 -2.51 4.52
CA HIS A 121 19.44 -2.66 4.73
C HIS A 121 18.72 -2.30 3.45
N LEU A 122 17.79 -3.15 3.01
CA LEU A 122 17.08 -2.98 1.75
C LEU A 122 15.74 -2.28 1.96
N VAL A 123 15.39 -1.41 1.03
CA VAL A 123 14.09 -0.74 0.96
C VAL A 123 13.41 -1.14 -0.33
N GLN A 124 12.18 -1.63 -0.24
CA GLN A 124 11.29 -1.86 -1.39
C GLN A 124 10.11 -0.88 -1.35
N HIS A 125 9.34 -0.79 -2.43
CA HIS A 125 8.09 -0.03 -2.45
C HIS A 125 6.90 -0.94 -2.69
N SER A 126 6.19 -1.29 -1.62
CA SER A 126 5.31 -2.47 -1.52
C SER A 126 6.11 -3.76 -1.31
N ASN A 127 5.42 -4.90 -1.20
CA ASN A 127 6.07 -6.19 -0.86
C ASN A 127 6.43 -7.05 -2.08
N PHE A 128 6.28 -6.51 -3.29
CA PHE A 128 6.45 -7.27 -4.53
C PHE A 128 7.91 -7.66 -4.77
N ASP A 129 8.86 -6.74 -4.63
CA ASP A 129 10.27 -6.96 -4.99
C ASP A 129 10.90 -8.10 -4.19
N LYS A 130 10.70 -8.10 -2.87
CA LYS A 130 11.12 -9.21 -2.01
C LYS A 130 10.47 -10.53 -2.43
N GLN A 131 9.19 -10.52 -2.80
CA GLN A 131 8.50 -11.74 -3.25
C GLN A 131 9.06 -12.25 -4.58
N ALA A 132 9.33 -11.37 -5.54
CA ALA A 132 9.91 -11.67 -6.83
C ALA A 132 11.32 -12.25 -6.68
N MET A 133 12.20 -11.59 -5.90
CA MET A 133 13.55 -12.08 -5.60
C MET A 133 13.51 -13.48 -4.97
N ASN A 134 12.62 -13.70 -3.99
CA ASN A 134 12.46 -15.00 -3.36
C ASN A 134 11.90 -16.07 -4.31
N ALA A 135 10.97 -15.71 -5.21
CA ALA A 135 10.41 -16.63 -6.19
C ALA A 135 11.46 -17.05 -7.23
N ALA A 136 12.23 -16.09 -7.73
CA ALA A 136 13.32 -16.35 -8.66
C ALA A 136 14.42 -17.22 -8.04
N CYS A 137 14.78 -17.00 -6.77
CA CYS A 137 15.69 -17.90 -6.04
C CYS A 137 15.17 -19.35 -6.03
N ARG A 138 13.89 -19.56 -5.71
CA ARG A 138 13.29 -20.90 -5.64
C ARG A 138 13.28 -21.61 -6.98
N ILE A 139 12.93 -20.91 -8.07
CA ILE A 139 12.93 -21.49 -9.42
C ILE A 139 14.34 -21.83 -9.90
N CYS A 140 15.34 -21.04 -9.51
CA CYS A 140 16.74 -21.33 -9.80
C CYS A 140 17.37 -22.40 -8.86
N GLY A 141 16.62 -22.95 -7.91
CA GLY A 141 17.15 -23.92 -6.94
C GLY A 141 18.15 -23.32 -5.93
N LEU A 142 18.10 -22.00 -5.72
CA LEU A 142 18.98 -21.27 -4.81
C LEU A 142 18.35 -21.15 -3.42
N ASN A 143 19.19 -21.14 -2.39
CA ASN A 143 18.78 -20.74 -1.06
C ASN A 143 18.39 -19.26 -1.09
N VAL A 144 17.23 -18.93 -0.52
CA VAL A 144 16.80 -17.54 -0.38
C VAL A 144 17.74 -16.85 0.62
N PRO A 145 18.47 -15.79 0.22
CA PRO A 145 19.36 -15.09 1.14
C PRO A 145 18.56 -14.38 2.24
N ASP A 146 19.10 -14.38 3.46
CA ASP A 146 18.52 -13.66 4.58
C ASP A 146 18.83 -12.16 4.48
N LEU A 147 18.09 -11.49 3.58
CA LEU A 147 18.20 -10.06 3.34
C LEU A 147 17.29 -9.29 4.30
N ARG A 148 17.78 -8.15 4.80
CA ARG A 148 17.02 -7.25 5.68
C ARG A 148 16.21 -6.28 4.83
N TRP A 149 14.89 -6.25 5.02
CA TRP A 149 13.98 -5.43 4.22
C TRP A 149 13.13 -4.49 5.06
N SER A 150 12.81 -3.32 4.51
CA SER A 150 11.72 -2.46 4.96
C SER A 150 10.89 -1.98 3.76
N ASP A 151 9.63 -1.65 4.04
CA ASP A 151 8.69 -1.19 3.02
C ASP A 151 8.47 0.32 3.14
N SER A 152 8.90 1.04 2.11
CA SER A 152 8.74 2.50 2.02
C SER A 152 7.27 2.93 2.00
N VAL A 153 6.30 2.06 1.65
CA VAL A 153 4.87 2.35 1.79
C VAL A 153 4.49 2.50 3.26
N THR A 154 5.07 1.69 4.15
CA THR A 154 4.81 1.79 5.60
C THR A 154 5.38 3.10 6.15
N ILE A 155 6.59 3.47 5.71
CA ILE A 155 7.22 4.75 6.04
C ILE A 155 6.38 5.91 5.51
N ALA A 156 5.96 5.86 4.25
CA ALA A 156 5.16 6.90 3.60
C ALA A 156 3.79 7.09 4.28
N ARG A 157 3.14 6.00 4.73
CA ARG A 157 1.88 6.09 5.51
C ARG A 157 2.05 6.83 6.84
N ARG A 158 3.22 6.73 7.46
CA ARG A 158 3.54 7.46 8.69
C ARG A 158 3.84 8.93 8.41
N ALA A 159 4.59 9.22 7.34
CA ALA A 159 4.96 10.57 6.96
C ALA A 159 3.77 11.37 6.40
N TRP A 160 2.95 10.76 5.54
CA TRP A 160 1.82 11.41 4.87
C TRP A 160 0.50 10.66 5.10
N PRO A 161 -0.02 10.59 6.34
CA PRO A 161 -1.28 9.92 6.64
C PRO A 161 -2.48 10.47 5.83
N GLU A 162 -2.42 11.75 5.43
CA GLU A 162 -3.44 12.44 4.64
C GLU A 162 -3.64 11.88 3.22
N LEU A 163 -2.70 11.11 2.68
CA LEU A 163 -2.84 10.50 1.35
C LEU A 163 -3.74 9.25 1.36
N LYS A 164 -4.12 8.74 2.54
CA LYS A 164 -5.00 7.59 2.66
C LYS A 164 -6.39 7.94 2.10
N GLY A 165 -6.79 7.27 1.03
CA GLY A 165 -8.04 7.55 0.31
C GLY A 165 -7.94 8.68 -0.71
N ASN A 166 -6.78 9.33 -0.83
CA ASN A 166 -6.50 10.42 -1.77
C ASN A 166 -5.38 10.04 -2.74
N GLY A 167 -5.61 8.98 -3.53
CA GLY A 167 -4.60 8.38 -4.42
C GLY A 167 -3.64 7.39 -3.73
N GLY A 168 -3.63 7.33 -2.40
CA GLY A 168 -2.87 6.34 -1.63
C GLY A 168 -1.37 6.57 -1.64
N HIS A 169 -0.62 5.55 -1.24
CA HIS A 169 0.84 5.62 -1.06
C HIS A 169 1.59 4.82 -2.13
N GLY A 170 0.97 4.57 -3.28
CA GLY A 170 1.66 3.95 -4.41
C GLY A 170 2.69 4.92 -5.01
N LEU A 171 3.74 4.36 -5.61
CA LEU A 171 4.90 5.13 -6.04
C LEU A 171 4.54 6.23 -7.04
N ALA A 172 3.63 5.95 -7.98
CA ALA A 172 3.14 6.94 -8.94
C ALA A 172 2.51 8.17 -8.25
N ASN A 173 1.70 7.96 -7.20
CA ASN A 173 1.09 9.07 -6.46
C ASN A 173 2.15 9.84 -5.66
N LEU A 174 3.07 9.13 -4.99
CA LEU A 174 4.13 9.78 -4.21
C LEU A 174 5.10 10.57 -5.09
N LYS A 175 5.45 10.05 -6.29
CA LYS A 175 6.24 10.79 -7.27
C LYS A 175 5.61 12.13 -7.61
N ARG A 176 4.30 12.15 -7.86
CA ARG A 176 3.54 13.38 -8.13
C ARG A 176 3.50 14.33 -6.92
N VAL A 177 3.13 13.81 -5.74
CA VAL A 177 2.97 14.63 -4.53
C VAL A 177 4.29 15.22 -4.05
N LEU A 178 5.39 14.48 -4.20
CA LEU A 178 6.73 14.90 -3.78
C LEU A 178 7.51 15.57 -4.93
N ASN A 179 6.87 15.82 -6.09
CA ASN A 179 7.48 16.43 -7.27
C ASN A 179 8.80 15.75 -7.70
N LEU A 180 8.81 14.42 -7.66
CA LEU A 180 9.95 13.61 -8.06
C LEU A 180 9.97 13.49 -9.60
N ARG A 181 11.09 13.83 -10.22
CA ARG A 181 11.27 13.81 -11.68
C ARG A 181 12.14 12.64 -12.10
N PHE A 182 11.53 11.61 -12.69
CA PHE A 182 12.21 10.42 -13.21
C PHE A 182 11.51 9.89 -14.45
N HIS A 183 12.18 9.03 -15.19
CA HIS A 183 11.53 8.23 -16.22
C HIS A 183 10.72 7.09 -15.57
N HIS A 184 9.53 6.81 -16.12
CA HIS A 184 8.65 5.78 -15.55
C HIS A 184 9.03 4.41 -16.14
N HIS A 185 9.03 3.36 -15.29
CA HIS A 185 9.22 1.96 -15.69
C HIS A 185 10.65 1.59 -16.08
N ASP A 186 11.59 2.18 -15.35
CA ASP A 186 12.94 1.69 -15.23
C ASP A 186 13.20 1.37 -13.76
N ALA A 187 13.67 0.15 -13.49
CA ALA A 187 13.84 -0.32 -12.12
C ALA A 187 14.82 0.56 -11.30
N GLY A 188 15.86 1.11 -11.91
CA GLY A 188 16.83 1.97 -11.22
C GLY A 188 16.22 3.31 -10.81
N GLU A 189 15.42 3.90 -11.70
CA GLU A 189 14.67 5.13 -11.43
C GLU A 189 13.51 4.92 -10.44
N ASP A 190 12.84 3.77 -10.48
CA ASP A 190 11.81 3.39 -9.51
C ASP A 190 12.41 3.14 -8.11
N ALA A 191 13.56 2.44 -8.03
CA ALA A 191 14.34 2.31 -6.80
C ALA A 191 14.78 3.69 -6.26
N ARG A 192 15.23 4.59 -7.13
CA ARG A 192 15.59 5.97 -6.76
C ARG A 192 14.43 6.74 -6.17
N ALA A 193 13.25 6.62 -6.77
CA ALA A 193 12.04 7.25 -6.26
C ALA A 193 11.68 6.70 -4.87
N ALA A 194 11.76 5.38 -4.67
CA ALA A 194 11.55 4.75 -3.36
C ALA A 194 12.55 5.25 -2.30
N ALA A 195 13.83 5.39 -2.66
CA ALA A 195 14.86 5.96 -1.79
C ALA A 195 14.54 7.42 -1.41
N MET A 196 14.10 8.23 -2.38
CA MET A 196 13.73 9.62 -2.13
C MET A 196 12.47 9.74 -1.27
N VAL A 197 11.51 8.83 -1.38
CA VAL A 197 10.35 8.76 -0.47
C VAL A 197 10.83 8.62 0.97
N VAL A 198 11.83 7.78 1.23
CA VAL A 198 12.42 7.61 2.57
C VAL A 198 13.10 8.89 3.04
N GLN A 199 13.98 9.50 2.23
CA GLN A 199 14.66 10.75 2.60
C GLN A 199 13.67 11.89 2.87
N HIS A 200 12.59 11.98 2.09
CA HIS A 200 11.53 12.97 2.33
C HIS A 200 10.77 12.67 3.62
N ALA A 201 10.55 11.40 3.95
CA ALA A 201 9.93 11.00 5.21
C ALA A 201 10.83 11.33 6.41
N GLU A 202 12.14 11.13 6.31
CA GLU A 202 13.11 11.55 7.34
C GLU A 202 13.01 13.05 7.62
N ARG A 203 13.10 13.87 6.55
CA ARG A 203 12.98 15.33 6.66
C ARG A 203 11.64 15.77 7.24
N ARG A 204 10.54 15.15 6.82
CA ARG A 204 9.19 15.53 7.25
C ARG A 204 8.93 15.15 8.71
N LEU A 205 9.41 13.99 9.15
CA LEU A 205 9.16 13.48 10.50
C LEU A 205 10.24 13.91 11.50
N GLY A 206 11.39 14.41 11.05
CA GLY A 206 12.54 14.69 11.90
C GLY A 206 13.12 13.43 12.53
N LEU A 207 13.02 12.28 11.85
CA LEU A 207 13.46 10.98 12.35
C LEU A 207 14.51 10.39 11.41
N PRO A 208 15.61 9.83 11.93
CA PRO A 208 16.58 9.12 11.12
C PRO A 208 16.01 7.79 10.60
N PHE A 209 16.59 7.28 9.52
CA PHE A 209 16.20 6.05 8.84
C PHE A 209 16.01 4.87 9.80
N ASP A 210 16.95 4.65 10.71
CA ASP A 210 16.91 3.57 11.70
C ASP A 210 15.67 3.63 12.60
N ASP A 211 15.08 4.82 12.82
CA ASP A 211 13.84 5.00 13.57
C ASP A 211 12.58 4.90 12.72
N LEU A 212 12.71 5.10 11.40
CA LEU A 212 11.61 4.92 10.44
C LEU A 212 11.33 3.44 10.18
N ILE A 213 12.38 2.60 10.15
CA ILE A 213 12.26 1.16 9.89
C ILE A 213 11.86 0.34 11.13
N LYS A 214 11.97 0.92 12.33
CA LYS A 214 11.50 0.27 13.55
C LYS A 214 9.99 0.05 13.50
N PRO A 215 9.49 -1.15 13.81
CA PRO A 215 8.05 -1.38 13.88
C PRO A 215 7.44 -0.46 14.94
N VAL A 216 6.42 0.31 14.55
CA VAL A 216 5.68 1.15 15.49
C VAL A 216 5.01 0.23 16.51
N VAL A 217 5.49 0.27 17.76
CA VAL A 217 4.87 -0.48 18.86
C VAL A 217 3.45 0.05 19.03
N LYS A 218 2.46 -0.69 18.52
CA LYS A 218 1.05 -0.38 18.76
C LYS A 218 0.82 -0.58 20.26
N LYS A 219 0.56 0.50 21.01
CA LYS A 219 0.04 0.39 22.37
C LYS A 219 -1.17 -0.54 22.32
N ARG A 220 -1.07 -1.68 23.01
CA ARG A 220 -2.12 -2.70 23.04
C ARG A 220 -3.35 -2.04 23.67
N GLN A 221 -4.38 -1.78 22.87
CA GLN A 221 -5.62 -1.28 23.43
C GLN A 221 -6.24 -2.38 24.29
N PRO A 222 -6.83 -2.05 25.45
CA PRO A 222 -7.58 -3.02 26.23
C PRO A 222 -8.62 -3.70 25.32
N PRO A 223 -8.93 -4.99 25.56
CA PRO A 223 -9.99 -5.67 24.81
C PRO A 223 -11.28 -4.84 24.86
N ALA A 224 -11.98 -4.79 23.72
CA ALA A 224 -13.22 -4.04 23.64
C ALA A 224 -14.26 -4.67 24.57
N ILE A 225 -14.90 -3.84 25.41
CA ILE A 225 -15.91 -4.29 26.36
C ILE A 225 -17.21 -4.54 25.61
N THR A 226 -17.80 -5.72 25.81
CA THR A 226 -19.12 -6.10 25.29
C THR A 226 -19.95 -6.70 26.40
N LEU A 227 -21.19 -6.26 26.54
CA LEU A 227 -22.14 -6.72 27.57
C LEU A 227 -23.52 -6.85 26.95
N ALA A 228 -24.27 -7.86 27.37
CA ALA A 228 -25.67 -8.00 26.98
C ALA A 228 -26.52 -7.04 27.81
N GLY A 229 -27.49 -6.39 27.18
CA GLY A 229 -28.46 -5.54 27.85
C GLY A 229 -29.42 -6.35 28.72
N ASN A 230 -29.86 -5.77 29.84
CA ASN A 230 -30.96 -6.31 30.63
C ASN A 230 -32.25 -6.30 29.79
N PRO A 231 -32.87 -7.46 29.49
CA PRO A 231 -34.07 -7.52 28.66
C PRO A 231 -35.29 -6.83 29.29
N ALA A 232 -35.30 -6.65 30.62
CA ALA A 232 -36.34 -5.89 31.33
C ALA A 232 -36.00 -4.39 31.47
N GLY A 233 -34.88 -3.95 30.89
CA GLY A 233 -34.43 -2.57 30.97
C GLY A 233 -35.28 -1.63 30.09
N PRO A 234 -35.39 -0.36 30.47
CA PRO A 234 -36.17 0.66 29.74
C PRO A 234 -35.68 0.91 28.30
N LEU A 235 -34.41 0.60 28.01
CA LEU A 235 -33.79 0.73 26.69
C LEU A 235 -33.53 -0.65 26.04
N ALA A 236 -34.24 -1.70 26.47
CA ALA A 236 -34.15 -3.03 25.88
C ALA A 236 -34.33 -2.98 24.34
N GLY A 237 -33.50 -3.74 23.63
CA GLY A 237 -33.45 -3.76 22.17
C GLY A 237 -32.59 -2.65 21.54
N SER A 238 -32.09 -1.70 22.33
CA SER A 238 -31.08 -0.75 21.85
C SER A 238 -29.67 -1.34 21.87
N THR A 239 -28.82 -0.91 20.95
CA THR A 239 -27.40 -1.26 20.92
C THR A 239 -26.56 0.00 21.00
N VAL A 240 -25.62 0.03 21.95
CA VAL A 240 -24.71 1.16 22.18
C VAL A 240 -23.27 0.80 21.86
N VAL A 241 -22.55 1.77 21.29
CA VAL A 241 -21.11 1.71 21.05
C VAL A 241 -20.47 2.95 21.64
N PHE A 242 -19.38 2.76 22.40
CA PHE A 242 -18.59 3.85 22.95
C PHE A 242 -17.36 4.15 22.07
N THR A 243 -17.07 5.43 21.89
CA THR A 243 -15.87 5.94 21.23
C THR A 243 -15.38 7.23 21.86
N GLY A 244 -14.21 7.71 21.45
CA GLY A 244 -13.55 8.82 22.11
C GLY A 244 -13.04 8.44 23.51
N THR A 245 -12.34 9.37 24.15
CA THR A 245 -11.94 9.30 25.55
C THR A 245 -13.17 9.61 26.40
N LEU A 246 -13.61 8.69 27.25
CA LEU A 246 -14.70 9.00 28.19
C LEU A 246 -14.12 9.62 29.46
N GLY A 247 -14.83 10.57 30.05
CA GLY A 247 -14.58 11.13 31.37
C GLY A 247 -14.74 10.09 32.48
N MET A 248 -15.53 9.02 32.26
CA MET A 248 -15.63 7.88 33.17
C MET A 248 -15.02 6.58 32.60
N PRO A 249 -14.68 5.60 33.46
CA PRO A 249 -14.17 4.31 33.00
C PRO A 249 -15.14 3.64 32.02
N ARG A 250 -14.63 3.18 30.86
CA ARG A 250 -15.48 2.51 29.85
C ARG A 250 -16.23 1.29 30.39
N ALA A 251 -15.67 0.59 31.37
CA ALA A 251 -16.34 -0.53 32.03
C ALA A 251 -17.59 -0.07 32.79
N MET A 252 -17.51 1.07 33.48
CA MET A 252 -18.65 1.69 34.16
C MET A 252 -19.71 2.15 33.15
N ALA A 253 -19.29 2.75 32.03
CA ALA A 253 -20.20 3.12 30.94
C ALA A 253 -20.95 1.94 30.34
N ALA A 254 -20.23 0.84 30.11
CA ALA A 254 -20.81 -0.40 29.62
C ALA A 254 -21.81 -0.99 30.63
N ASP A 255 -21.46 -1.02 31.92
CA ASP A 255 -22.34 -1.55 32.97
C ASP A 255 -23.63 -0.71 33.11
N MET A 256 -23.53 0.62 33.09
CA MET A 256 -24.69 1.52 33.10
C MET A 256 -25.61 1.25 31.90
N ALA A 257 -25.04 1.20 30.69
CA ALA A 257 -25.79 0.89 29.47
C ALA A 257 -26.50 -0.47 29.54
N ALA A 258 -25.77 -1.50 29.96
CA ALA A 258 -26.28 -2.86 30.05
C ALA A 258 -27.43 -2.95 31.07
N ARG A 259 -27.30 -2.32 32.25
CA ARG A 259 -28.36 -2.26 33.27
C ARG A 259 -29.63 -1.59 32.77
N SER A 260 -29.49 -0.52 31.99
CA SER A 260 -30.61 0.18 31.35
C SER A 260 -31.22 -0.60 30.17
N GLY A 261 -30.62 -1.72 29.75
CA GLY A 261 -31.16 -2.60 28.71
C GLY A 261 -30.47 -2.52 27.36
N MET A 262 -29.42 -1.71 27.22
CA MET A 262 -28.72 -1.59 25.95
C MET A 262 -27.65 -2.68 25.78
N ASP A 263 -27.60 -3.31 24.62
CA ASP A 263 -26.50 -4.18 24.23
C ASP A 263 -25.24 -3.36 23.94
N VAL A 264 -24.16 -3.61 24.69
CA VAL A 264 -22.87 -2.95 24.50
C VAL A 264 -22.05 -3.75 23.49
N ARG A 265 -21.65 -3.09 22.39
CA ARG A 265 -20.88 -3.73 21.31
C ARG A 265 -19.55 -3.01 21.06
N ALA A 266 -18.58 -3.77 20.54
CA ALA A 266 -17.22 -3.28 20.31
C ALA A 266 -17.13 -2.28 19.14
N GLY A 267 -18.04 -2.33 18.17
CA GLY A 267 -18.00 -1.53 16.96
C GLY A 267 -19.37 -1.24 16.38
N VAL A 268 -19.43 -0.23 15.52
CA VAL A 268 -20.68 0.23 14.88
C VAL A 268 -21.09 -0.77 13.79
N THR A 269 -22.33 -1.23 13.86
CA THR A 269 -22.99 -2.14 12.92
C THR A 269 -24.36 -1.58 12.54
N ARG A 270 -25.10 -2.27 11.65
CA ARG A 270 -26.47 -1.89 11.30
C ARG A 270 -27.46 -1.98 12.46
N GLN A 271 -27.12 -2.73 13.51
CA GLN A 271 -27.94 -2.85 14.72
C GLN A 271 -27.65 -1.73 15.73
N THR A 272 -26.56 -0.97 15.56
CA THR A 272 -26.22 0.13 16.47
C THR A 272 -27.31 1.19 16.43
N THR A 273 -27.90 1.49 17.59
CA THR A 273 -28.90 2.55 17.73
C THR A 273 -28.29 3.81 18.35
N HIS A 274 -27.24 3.65 19.17
CA HIS A 274 -26.57 4.77 19.85
C HIS A 274 -25.04 4.69 19.70
N LEU A 275 -24.43 5.81 19.31
CA LEU A 275 -23.00 6.04 19.44
C LEU A 275 -22.77 7.10 20.52
N VAL A 276 -22.07 6.71 21.59
CA VAL A 276 -21.66 7.63 22.66
C VAL A 276 -20.21 8.02 22.45
N VAL A 277 -19.98 9.32 22.40
CA VAL A 277 -18.67 9.95 22.18
C VAL A 277 -18.30 10.70 23.46
N GLY A 278 -17.04 10.66 23.89
CA GLY A 278 -16.55 11.55 24.94
C GLY A 278 -16.89 13.01 24.62
N ASP A 279 -17.37 13.79 25.60
CA ASP A 279 -17.87 15.15 25.33
C ASP A 279 -16.79 16.04 24.68
N GLN A 280 -15.55 15.88 25.10
CA GLN A 280 -14.39 16.57 24.52
C GLN A 280 -14.14 16.20 23.06
N ASP A 281 -14.41 14.96 22.66
CA ASP A 281 -14.25 14.50 21.27
C ASP A 281 -15.50 14.83 20.41
N LEU A 282 -16.58 15.33 21.04
CA LEU A 282 -17.78 15.81 20.35
C LEU A 282 -17.66 17.30 19.95
N LEU A 283 -16.92 18.08 20.74
CA LEU A 283 -16.73 19.53 20.56
C LEU A 283 -15.63 19.91 19.55
N GLU A 284 -14.83 18.96 19.07
CA GLU A 284 -13.84 19.18 18.00
C GLU A 284 -14.53 19.43 16.64
N HIS A 285 -15.16 20.60 16.51
CA HIS A 285 -15.75 21.15 15.29
C HIS A 285 -14.73 22.10 14.63
N ASP A 286 -13.70 21.54 13.98
CA ASP A 286 -13.03 22.12 12.79
C ASP A 286 -11.86 21.25 12.30
N GLY A 287 -12.20 20.07 11.78
CA GLY A 287 -11.24 19.26 11.00
C GLY A 287 -10.28 18.37 11.81
N ALA A 288 -10.36 18.33 13.14
CA ALA A 288 -9.67 17.31 13.93
C ALA A 288 -10.35 15.92 13.80
N LEU A 289 -9.52 14.88 13.83
CA LEU A 289 -9.82 13.52 13.37
C LEU A 289 -10.93 12.84 14.18
N ARG A 290 -12.16 12.85 13.65
CA ARG A 290 -13.23 11.94 14.09
C ARG A 290 -12.71 10.50 14.13
N SER A 291 -13.00 9.78 15.21
CA SER A 291 -12.63 8.36 15.31
C SER A 291 -13.25 7.55 14.17
N ALA A 292 -12.62 6.43 13.80
CA ALA A 292 -13.15 5.53 12.76
C ALA A 292 -14.58 5.04 13.08
N LYS A 293 -14.93 4.90 14.37
CA LYS A 293 -16.30 4.54 14.79
C LYS A 293 -17.27 5.69 14.59
N HIS A 294 -16.86 6.91 14.90
CA HIS A 294 -17.68 8.11 14.67
C HIS A 294 -17.94 8.32 13.18
N GLN A 295 -16.89 8.26 12.35
CA GLN A 295 -17.03 8.35 10.88
C GLN A 295 -17.99 7.28 10.33
N LYS A 296 -17.87 6.02 10.79
CA LYS A 296 -18.75 4.93 10.38
C LYS A 296 -20.20 5.13 10.81
N ALA A 297 -20.45 5.65 12.01
CA ALA A 297 -21.80 5.95 12.48
C ALA A 297 -22.45 7.07 11.67
N VAL A 298 -21.71 8.14 11.35
CA VAL A 298 -22.19 9.23 10.47
C VAL A 298 -22.53 8.67 9.10
N GLN A 299 -21.64 7.89 8.49
CA GLN A 299 -21.89 7.26 7.19
C GLN A 299 -23.15 6.37 7.19
N MET A 300 -23.35 5.57 8.24
CA MET A 300 -24.54 4.73 8.36
C MET A 300 -25.82 5.55 8.57
N ARG A 301 -25.76 6.64 9.34
CA ARG A 301 -26.87 7.56 9.52
C ARG A 301 -27.25 8.26 8.21
N ASP A 302 -26.25 8.72 7.46
CA ASP A 302 -26.45 9.36 6.16
C ASP A 302 -27.00 8.36 5.12
N ALA A 303 -26.72 7.06 5.30
CA ALA A 303 -27.33 5.96 4.54
C ALA A 303 -28.74 5.55 5.03
N GLY A 304 -29.35 6.31 5.95
CA GLY A 304 -30.72 6.11 6.42
C GLY A 304 -30.88 5.19 7.64
N HIS A 305 -29.80 4.75 8.29
CA HIS A 305 -29.90 3.99 9.54
C HIS A 305 -30.16 4.93 10.72
N SER A 306 -31.08 4.54 11.62
CA SER A 306 -31.43 5.31 12.82
C SER A 306 -30.34 5.21 13.90
N ILE A 307 -29.24 5.94 13.74
CA ILE A 307 -28.16 6.02 14.74
C ILE A 307 -28.16 7.40 15.40
N GLN A 308 -28.39 7.42 16.71
CA GLN A 308 -28.23 8.61 17.53
C GLN A 308 -26.77 8.76 17.96
N ILE A 309 -26.16 9.90 17.64
CA ILE A 309 -24.79 10.24 18.06
C ILE A 309 -24.92 11.26 19.19
N MET A 310 -24.37 10.96 20.35
CA MET A 310 -24.48 11.83 21.53
C MET A 310 -23.20 11.86 22.36
N GLY A 311 -23.02 12.95 23.11
CA GLY A 311 -21.97 13.09 24.10
C GLY A 311 -22.20 12.23 25.33
N GLU A 312 -21.12 11.99 26.08
CA GLU A 312 -21.13 11.24 27.33
C GLU A 312 -22.09 11.84 28.37
N SER A 313 -22.09 13.16 28.55
CA SER A 313 -23.01 13.82 29.48
C SER A 313 -24.48 13.64 29.08
N ALA A 314 -24.76 13.61 27.76
CA ALA A 314 -26.11 13.36 27.27
C ALA A 314 -26.55 11.91 27.50
N PHE A 315 -25.63 10.96 27.31
CA PHE A 315 -25.85 9.55 27.61
C PHE A 315 -26.12 9.30 29.11
N GLN A 316 -25.36 9.96 30.00
CA GLN A 316 -25.60 9.86 31.44
C GLN A 316 -26.99 10.37 31.83
N ARG A 317 -27.43 11.51 31.26
CA ARG A 317 -28.79 12.03 31.48
C ARG A 317 -29.87 11.10 30.94
N LEU A 318 -29.65 10.50 29.77
CA LEU A 318 -30.57 9.52 29.19
C LEU A 318 -30.77 8.35 30.15
N ILE A 319 -29.69 7.75 30.65
CA ILE A 319 -29.76 6.63 31.58
C ILE A 319 -30.39 7.03 32.92
N ALA A 320 -29.99 8.17 33.48
CA ALA A 320 -30.52 8.66 34.75
C ALA A 320 -32.04 8.94 34.68
N GLY A 321 -32.52 9.40 33.53
CA GLY A 321 -33.95 9.62 33.28
C GLY A 321 -34.82 8.37 33.39
N PHE A 322 -34.24 7.17 33.27
CA PHE A 322 -34.95 5.91 33.44
C PHE A 322 -34.61 5.17 34.75
N GLY A 323 -33.70 5.70 35.58
CA GLY A 323 -33.33 5.14 36.87
C GLY A 323 -34.16 5.65 38.05
N ALA A 324 -35.13 6.53 37.79
CA ALA A 324 -36.03 7.12 38.79
C ALA A 324 -37.46 6.56 38.65
N VAL A 325 -37.62 5.24 38.82
CA VAL A 325 -38.91 4.59 39.12
C VAL A 325 -38.66 3.44 40.07
#